data_AF-A0A2T7P6Y3-F1
#
_entry.id   AF-A0A2T7P6Y3-F1
#
_cell.length_a   1.000
_cell.length_b   1.000
_cell.length_c   1.000
_cell.angle_alpha   90.00
_cell.angle_beta   90.00
_cell.angle_gamma   90.00
#
_symmetry.space_group_name_H-M   'P 1'
#
loop_
_entity.id
_entity.type
_entity.pdbx_description
1 polymer ?
#
loop_
_entity_poly.entity_id
_entity_poly.type
_entity_poly.pdbx_seq_one_letter_code
_entity_poly.pdbx_strand_id
1 'polypeptide(L)'
;MLQIFDPGDTYTLAAGCDVNGFLPPFVHSLTNQVIFKFKYDFLPTGLTNSVAIQFRFNSTSQTLRRNLQVVNTSSKSGYVTSPGYDGKRGYPNYCNSFAIITPPPGHSVMISFSRMDIERSDYCSYDSLKLTKLTPDGETDVWRKCGGENVMPRVYNSSLRLVFVSDMYLVKTGFKMFFTFHPYSETPSETEAGFSTVLFHTTSRLKIT
;
A
#
# COMPACT_ATOMS: atom_id res chain seq x y z
N MET A 1 6.88 -4.93 -28.56
CA MET A 1 6.42 -5.23 -27.19
C MET A 1 7.58 -5.32 -26.23
N LEU A 2 7.57 -4.48 -25.20
CA LEU A 2 8.48 -4.51 -24.06
C LEU A 2 7.78 -5.20 -22.89
N GLN A 3 8.48 -6.08 -22.20
CA GLN A 3 8.03 -6.77 -20.99
C GLN A 3 9.11 -6.66 -19.91
N ILE A 4 8.70 -6.45 -18.66
CA ILE A 4 9.57 -6.25 -17.49
C ILE A 4 9.24 -7.33 -16.45
N PHE A 5 10.26 -7.95 -15.85
CA PHE A 5 10.11 -9.05 -14.87
C PHE A 5 11.14 -8.93 -13.74
N ASP A 6 10.81 -9.45 -12.56
CA ASP A 6 11.82 -9.83 -11.58
C ASP A 6 12.37 -11.24 -11.89
N PRO A 7 13.63 -11.56 -11.55
CA PRO A 7 14.17 -12.90 -11.75
C PRO A 7 13.40 -13.94 -10.94
N GLY A 8 12.98 -15.02 -11.60
CA GLY A 8 12.20 -16.10 -10.98
C GLY A 8 10.70 -15.95 -11.15
N ASP A 9 10.22 -14.77 -11.54
CA ASP A 9 8.80 -14.55 -11.79
C ASP A 9 8.34 -15.25 -13.07
N THR A 10 7.18 -15.89 -13.00
CA THR A 10 6.47 -16.42 -14.18
C THR A 10 5.63 -15.36 -14.91
N TYR A 11 5.42 -14.19 -14.29
CA TYR A 11 4.60 -13.09 -14.83
C TYR A 11 5.37 -11.78 -14.99
N THR A 12 4.92 -10.94 -15.92
CA THR A 12 5.48 -9.59 -16.11
C THR A 12 5.06 -8.63 -14.99
N LEU A 13 6.01 -7.88 -14.45
CA LEU A 13 5.77 -6.69 -13.64
C LEU A 13 5.03 -5.60 -14.43
N ALA A 14 5.41 -5.42 -15.70
CA ALA A 14 4.66 -4.62 -16.65
C ALA A 14 4.96 -5.04 -18.08
N ALA A 15 4.01 -4.78 -18.98
CA ALA A 15 4.17 -4.95 -20.41
C ALA A 15 3.58 -3.74 -21.14
N GLY A 16 4.18 -3.39 -22.26
CA GLY A 16 3.71 -2.31 -23.13
C GLY A 16 4.07 -2.59 -24.59
N CYS A 17 3.16 -2.27 -25.49
CA CYS A 17 3.40 -2.33 -26.92
C CYS A 17 2.65 -1.18 -27.57
N ASP A 18 3.34 -0.12 -27.94
CA ASP A 18 2.72 0.87 -28.81
C ASP A 18 3.75 1.61 -29.67
N VAL A 19 3.35 1.83 -30.93
CA VAL A 19 3.99 2.70 -31.91
C VAL A 19 3.79 4.19 -31.55
N ASN A 20 2.84 4.52 -30.67
CA ASN A 20 2.55 5.89 -30.21
C ASN A 20 3.18 6.26 -28.85
N GLY A 21 4.06 5.43 -28.29
CA GLY A 21 4.86 5.80 -27.11
C GLY A 21 4.18 5.64 -25.74
N PHE A 22 3.10 4.86 -25.62
CA PHE A 22 2.59 4.46 -24.30
C PHE A 22 3.56 3.47 -23.63
N LEU A 23 4.46 4.01 -22.81
CA LEU A 23 5.38 3.24 -21.99
C LEU A 23 4.62 2.48 -20.88
N PRO A 24 5.09 1.30 -20.47
CA PRO A 24 4.60 0.66 -19.27
C PRO A 24 4.74 1.62 -18.08
N PRO A 25 3.80 1.60 -17.13
CA PRO A 25 3.83 2.55 -16.03
C PRO A 25 4.97 2.20 -15.05
N PHE A 26 5.21 3.06 -14.06
CA PHE A 26 6.25 2.80 -13.05
C PHE A 26 6.05 1.43 -12.39
N VAL A 27 7.14 0.66 -12.31
CA VAL A 27 7.21 -0.66 -11.68
C VAL A 27 8.17 -0.64 -10.49
N HIS A 28 7.85 -1.42 -9.47
CA HIS A 28 8.71 -1.65 -8.33
C HIS A 28 9.22 -3.08 -8.36
N SER A 29 10.54 -3.22 -8.50
CA SER A 29 11.23 -4.50 -8.34
C SER A 29 11.49 -4.76 -6.87
N LEU A 30 11.27 -5.99 -6.44
CA LEU A 30 11.56 -6.44 -5.08
C LEU A 30 12.94 -7.08 -5.00
N THR A 31 13.58 -7.33 -6.14
CA THR A 31 14.92 -7.90 -6.21
C THR A 31 15.96 -6.84 -6.57
N ASN A 32 17.23 -7.17 -6.43
CA ASN A 32 18.33 -6.30 -6.88
C ASN A 32 18.58 -6.39 -8.40
N GLN A 33 17.69 -7.04 -9.16
CA GLN A 33 17.81 -7.27 -10.59
C GLN A 33 16.44 -7.08 -11.27
N VAL A 34 16.44 -6.59 -12.51
CA VAL A 34 15.23 -6.47 -13.32
C VAL A 34 15.54 -6.97 -14.72
N ILE A 35 14.67 -7.80 -15.27
CA ILE A 35 14.81 -8.40 -16.61
C ILE A 35 13.89 -7.68 -17.58
N PHE A 36 14.46 -7.23 -18.70
CA PHE A 36 13.72 -6.62 -19.81
C PHE A 36 13.71 -7.56 -21.01
N LYS A 37 12.53 -7.92 -21.50
CA LYS A 37 12.35 -8.67 -22.75
C LYS A 37 11.72 -7.76 -23.80
N PHE A 38 12.41 -7.60 -24.93
CA PHE A 38 11.92 -6.83 -26.06
C PHE A 38 11.63 -7.77 -27.24
N LYS A 39 10.41 -7.71 -27.75
CA LYS A 39 9.96 -8.40 -28.96
C LYS A 39 9.54 -7.39 -30.01
N TYR A 40 10.01 -7.52 -31.24
CA TYR A 40 9.61 -6.70 -32.37
C TYR A 40 9.24 -7.62 -33.54
N ASP A 41 8.27 -7.21 -34.36
CA ASP A 41 7.88 -7.93 -35.56
C ASP A 41 8.51 -7.25 -36.78
N PHE A 42 9.11 -8.04 -37.67
CA PHE A 42 9.72 -7.54 -38.90
C PHE A 42 8.66 -7.46 -40.01
N LEU A 43 8.38 -6.27 -40.53
CA LEU A 43 7.55 -6.13 -41.73
C LEU A 43 8.43 -6.32 -42.99
N PRO A 44 7.96 -7.03 -44.04
CA PRO A 44 8.77 -7.37 -45.22
C PRO A 44 9.23 -6.18 -46.08
N THR A 45 8.88 -4.94 -45.72
CA THR A 45 9.04 -3.73 -46.54
C THR A 45 10.46 -3.16 -46.54
N GLY A 46 11.42 -3.77 -45.84
CA GLY A 46 12.83 -3.34 -45.85
C GLY A 46 13.10 -1.98 -45.18
N LEU A 47 12.09 -1.39 -44.53
CA LEU A 47 12.25 -0.17 -43.74
C LEU A 47 12.87 -0.52 -42.38
N THR A 48 14.15 -0.16 -42.17
CA THR A 48 14.81 -0.28 -40.87
C THR A 48 14.38 0.88 -39.98
N ASN A 49 13.33 0.69 -39.19
CA ASN A 49 12.99 1.62 -38.13
C ASN A 49 13.86 1.32 -36.89
N SER A 50 14.70 2.27 -36.46
CA SER A 50 15.42 2.16 -35.20
C SER A 50 14.46 2.42 -34.03
N VAL A 51 14.43 1.50 -33.06
CA VAL A 51 13.69 1.69 -31.80
C VAL A 51 14.68 2.01 -30.70
N ALA A 52 14.53 3.18 -30.07
CA ALA A 52 15.29 3.56 -28.88
C ALA A 52 14.37 3.47 -27.65
N ILE A 53 14.85 2.78 -26.61
CA ILE A 53 14.14 2.67 -25.32
C ILE A 53 15.09 3.17 -24.24
N GLN A 54 14.68 4.21 -23.52
CA GLN A 54 15.42 4.73 -22.38
C GLN A 54 14.74 4.28 -21.09
N PHE A 55 15.53 3.70 -20.19
CA PHE A 55 15.09 3.31 -18.86
C PHE A 55 15.68 4.27 -17.83
N ARG A 56 14.87 4.63 -16.83
CA ARG A 56 15.34 5.32 -15.62
C ARG A 56 15.06 4.42 -14.43
N PHE A 57 16.11 4.17 -13.64
CA PHE A 57 16.03 3.39 -12.42
C PHE A 57 16.36 4.28 -11.23
N ASN A 58 15.72 3.99 -10.11
CA ASN A 58 16.16 4.47 -8.81
C ASN A 58 16.31 3.26 -7.89
N SER A 59 17.42 3.18 -7.15
CA SER A 59 17.68 2.08 -6.23
C SER A 59 17.53 2.56 -4.79
N THR A 60 16.72 1.84 -4.02
CA THR A 60 16.62 2.00 -2.58
C THR A 60 17.32 0.85 -1.87
N SER A 61 17.88 1.12 -0.69
CA SER A 61 18.42 0.08 0.20
C SER A 61 17.37 -0.99 0.49
N GLN A 62 17.79 -2.24 0.65
CA GLN A 62 16.90 -3.37 0.93
C GLN A 62 16.01 -3.15 2.17
N THR A 63 16.50 -2.41 3.18
CA THR A 63 15.70 -2.05 4.36
C THR A 63 14.59 -1.07 4.02
N LEU A 64 14.84 -0.12 3.12
CA LEU A 64 13.85 0.86 2.66
C LEU A 64 12.85 0.25 1.68
N ARG A 65 13.25 -0.75 0.88
CA ARG A 65 12.33 -1.50 0.00
C ARG A 65 11.26 -2.26 0.76
N ARG A 66 11.59 -2.68 1.98
CA ARG A 66 10.64 -3.32 2.90
C ARG A 66 9.78 -2.31 3.65
N ASN A 67 9.90 -1.01 3.41
CA ASN A 67 9.04 -0.04 4.07
C ASN A 67 7.86 0.37 3.16
N LEU A 68 6.64 0.21 3.65
CA LEU A 68 5.48 0.87 3.08
C LEU A 68 5.64 2.38 3.28
N GLN A 69 5.31 3.15 2.25
CA GLN A 69 5.41 4.60 2.33
C GLN A 69 4.33 5.16 3.25
N VAL A 70 4.76 5.83 4.32
CA VAL A 70 3.90 6.63 5.18
C VAL A 70 3.88 8.05 4.64
N VAL A 71 2.70 8.54 4.27
CA VAL A 71 2.52 9.92 3.79
C VAL A 71 1.80 10.73 4.86
N ASN A 72 2.50 11.69 5.45
CA ASN A 72 1.92 12.64 6.39
C ASN A 72 1.24 13.77 5.61
N THR A 73 -0.04 13.98 5.89
CA THR A 73 -0.86 15.08 5.32
C THR A 73 -0.94 16.27 6.26
N SER A 74 -0.75 16.04 7.55
CA SER A 74 -0.62 17.06 8.59
C SER A 74 0.26 16.53 9.73
N SER A 75 0.42 17.30 10.81
CA SER A 75 1.08 16.81 12.03
C SER A 75 0.30 15.71 12.76
N LYS A 76 -1.00 15.54 12.45
CA LYS A 76 -1.90 14.59 13.13
C LYS A 76 -2.53 13.56 12.20
N SER A 77 -2.21 13.56 10.91
CA SER A 77 -2.91 12.70 9.95
C SER A 77 -2.05 12.31 8.77
N GLY A 78 -2.35 11.14 8.21
CA GLY A 78 -1.69 10.66 7.02
C GLY A 78 -2.34 9.40 6.47
N TYR A 79 -1.64 8.77 5.55
CA TYR A 79 -2.07 7.50 4.97
C TYR A 79 -0.90 6.58 4.64
N VAL A 80 -1.21 5.29 4.51
CA VAL A 80 -0.32 4.23 4.05
C VAL A 80 -1.04 3.49 2.92
N THR A 81 -0.31 3.19 1.85
CA THR A 81 -0.84 2.45 0.70
C THR A 81 -0.03 1.19 0.43
N SER A 82 -0.61 0.23 -0.30
CA SER A 82 0.18 -0.84 -0.92
C SER A 82 1.25 -0.26 -1.85
N PRO A 83 2.35 -0.99 -2.11
CA PRO A 83 3.40 -0.53 -3.02
C PRO A 83 2.83 -0.22 -4.42
N GLY A 84 3.19 0.94 -4.99
CA GLY A 84 2.75 1.36 -6.32
C GLY A 84 1.27 1.74 -6.45
N TYR A 85 0.53 1.91 -5.35
CA TYR A 85 -0.91 2.18 -5.37
C TYR A 85 -1.28 3.44 -6.18
N ASP A 86 -2.14 3.25 -7.18
CA ASP A 86 -2.83 4.33 -7.91
C ASP A 86 -4.37 4.14 -7.95
N GLY A 87 -4.87 3.15 -7.21
CA GLY A 87 -6.28 2.79 -7.12
C GLY A 87 -6.85 2.03 -8.34
N LYS A 88 -6.03 1.74 -9.35
CA LYS A 88 -6.44 1.05 -10.58
C LYS A 88 -5.59 -0.18 -10.89
N ARG A 89 -4.27 -0.07 -10.75
CA ARG A 89 -3.31 -1.16 -10.98
C ARG A 89 -3.18 -2.05 -9.76
N GLY A 90 -2.80 -3.30 -10.03
CA GLY A 90 -2.51 -4.26 -8.97
C GLY A 90 -1.23 -3.92 -8.20
N TYR A 91 -1.15 -4.31 -6.93
CA TYR A 91 0.13 -4.32 -6.22
C TYR A 91 1.11 -5.32 -6.86
N PRO A 92 2.43 -5.19 -6.64
CA PRO A 92 3.40 -6.19 -7.07
C PRO A 92 3.23 -7.54 -6.36
N ASN A 93 3.59 -8.64 -7.03
CA ASN A 93 3.80 -9.94 -6.40
C ASN A 93 4.96 -9.88 -5.39
N TYR A 94 5.05 -10.88 -4.52
CA TYR A 94 6.15 -11.11 -3.56
C TYR A 94 6.41 -9.96 -2.58
N CYS A 95 5.42 -9.09 -2.35
CA CYS A 95 5.57 -7.99 -1.41
C CYS A 95 5.94 -8.52 -0.02
N ASN A 96 6.88 -7.85 0.63
CA ASN A 96 7.15 -8.04 2.06
C ASN A 96 7.52 -6.66 2.62
N SER A 97 6.50 -5.84 2.83
CA SER A 97 6.66 -4.44 3.21
C SER A 97 5.94 -4.15 4.52
N PHE A 98 6.47 -3.24 5.33
CA PHE A 98 5.88 -2.84 6.59
C PHE A 98 5.95 -1.32 6.81
N ALA A 99 5.05 -0.78 7.61
CA ALA A 99 5.15 0.58 8.12
C ALA A 99 4.92 0.58 9.63
N ILE A 100 5.51 1.55 10.31
CA ILE A 100 5.24 1.84 11.72
C ILE A 100 4.54 3.20 11.81
N ILE A 101 3.41 3.25 12.50
CA ILE A 101 2.67 4.47 12.81
C ILE A 101 2.79 4.68 14.31
N THR A 102 3.43 5.77 14.70
CA THR A 102 3.68 6.11 16.11
C THR A 102 2.90 7.38 16.46
N PRO A 103 1.89 7.31 17.36
CA PRO A 103 1.22 8.50 17.85
C PRO A 103 2.13 9.33 18.75
N PRO A 104 1.90 10.65 18.84
CA PRO A 104 2.51 11.47 19.89
C PRO A 104 2.14 10.96 21.30
N PRO A 105 2.92 11.29 22.34
CA PRO A 105 2.55 10.99 23.71
C PRO A 105 1.13 11.49 24.06
N GLY A 106 0.36 10.67 24.77
CA GLY A 106 -1.02 10.99 25.17
C GLY A 106 -2.05 10.91 24.05
N HIS A 107 -1.70 10.39 22.87
CA HIS A 107 -2.60 10.25 21.73
C HIS A 107 -2.82 8.79 21.32
N SER A 108 -4.02 8.51 20.83
CA SER A 108 -4.39 7.27 20.17
C SER A 108 -4.28 7.40 18.65
N VAL A 109 -4.14 6.27 17.97
CA VAL A 109 -4.21 6.15 16.51
C VAL A 109 -5.59 5.65 16.13
N MET A 110 -6.33 6.44 15.35
CA MET A 110 -7.54 5.98 14.67
C MET A 110 -7.20 5.65 13.23
N ILE A 111 -7.46 4.42 12.80
CA ILE A 111 -7.27 3.95 11.43
C ILE A 111 -8.60 3.77 10.71
N SER A 112 -8.61 3.98 9.40
CA SER A 112 -9.74 3.69 8.51
C SER A 112 -9.24 3.35 7.10
N PHE A 113 -10.09 2.75 6.28
CA PHE A 113 -9.77 2.38 4.90
C PHE A 113 -10.73 3.07 3.94
N SER A 114 -10.21 3.74 2.90
CA SER A 114 -11.07 4.13 1.78
C SER A 114 -11.36 2.95 0.85
N ARG A 115 -10.37 2.06 0.70
CA ARG A 115 -10.48 0.86 -0.11
C ARG A 115 -9.48 -0.18 0.39
N MET A 116 -9.93 -1.42 0.44
CA MET A 116 -9.11 -2.61 0.53
C MET A 116 -9.58 -3.54 -0.57
N ASP A 117 -8.66 -4.10 -1.32
CA ASP A 117 -8.90 -5.08 -2.37
C ASP A 117 -7.61 -5.90 -2.49
N ILE A 118 -7.53 -6.94 -1.67
CA ILE A 118 -6.41 -7.86 -1.56
C ILE A 118 -6.93 -9.25 -1.94
N GLU A 119 -6.13 -10.12 -2.54
CA GLU A 119 -6.57 -11.48 -2.88
C GLU A 119 -7.20 -12.18 -1.68
N ARG A 120 -8.41 -12.71 -1.87
CA ARG A 120 -9.12 -13.43 -0.82
C ARG A 120 -8.67 -14.89 -0.81
N SER A 121 -8.23 -15.35 0.35
CA SER A 121 -7.97 -16.77 0.62
C SER A 121 -8.30 -17.13 2.07
N ASP A 122 -8.38 -18.43 2.37
CA ASP A 122 -8.64 -18.91 3.72
C ASP A 122 -7.56 -18.41 4.68
N TYR A 123 -8.00 -17.77 5.77
CA TYR A 123 -7.16 -17.12 6.78
C TYR A 123 -6.16 -16.09 6.21
N CYS A 124 -6.40 -15.59 4.99
CA CYS A 124 -5.49 -14.70 4.27
C CYS A 124 -4.07 -15.27 4.19
N SER A 125 -3.99 -16.52 3.73
CA SER A 125 -2.76 -17.30 3.61
C SER A 125 -1.93 -16.97 2.36
N TYR A 126 -2.55 -16.40 1.32
CA TYR A 126 -1.87 -15.95 0.10
C TYR A 126 -1.40 -14.51 0.30
N ASP A 127 -2.28 -13.55 0.01
CA ASP A 127 -2.03 -12.15 0.27
C ASP A 127 -2.63 -11.70 1.61
N SER A 128 -1.95 -10.82 2.32
CA SER A 128 -2.46 -10.32 3.60
C SER A 128 -1.93 -8.95 4.00
N LEU A 129 -2.82 -8.20 4.65
CA LEU A 129 -2.47 -7.05 5.47
C LEU A 129 -2.61 -7.46 6.94
N LYS A 130 -1.51 -7.33 7.70
CA LYS A 130 -1.46 -7.64 9.13
C LYS A 130 -1.24 -6.37 9.95
N LEU A 131 -1.97 -6.23 11.05
CA LEU A 131 -1.76 -5.16 12.03
C LEU A 131 -1.30 -5.76 13.36
N THR A 132 -0.23 -5.21 13.91
CA THR A 132 0.37 -5.59 15.19
C THR A 132 0.49 -4.35 16.07
N LYS A 133 0.04 -4.42 17.33
CA LYS A 133 0.31 -3.37 18.33
C LYS A 133 1.75 -3.50 18.82
N LEU A 134 2.41 -2.37 18.97
CA LEU A 134 3.73 -2.25 19.59
C LEU A 134 3.56 -1.53 20.93
N THR A 135 3.74 -2.28 22.02
CA THR A 135 3.61 -1.80 23.40
C THR A 135 4.93 -2.01 24.15
N PRO A 136 5.13 -1.36 25.32
CA PRO A 136 6.29 -1.66 26.17
C PRO A 136 6.40 -3.14 26.55
N ASP A 137 5.26 -3.83 26.67
CA ASP A 137 5.18 -5.25 27.04
C ASP A 137 5.46 -6.20 25.87
N GLY A 138 5.65 -5.66 24.66
CA GLY A 138 5.97 -6.41 23.45
C GLY A 138 5.03 -6.15 22.27
N GLU A 139 5.07 -7.06 21.30
CA GLU A 139 4.27 -7.02 20.09
C GLU A 139 3.02 -7.93 20.22
N THR A 140 1.85 -7.45 19.79
CA THR A 140 0.61 -8.24 19.80
C THR A 140 -0.10 -8.14 18.45
N ASP A 141 -0.23 -9.27 17.75
CA ASP A 141 -0.99 -9.34 16.50
C ASP A 141 -2.48 -9.09 16.77
N VAL A 142 -3.07 -8.12 16.08
CA VAL A 142 -4.47 -7.73 16.26
C VAL A 142 -5.36 -8.41 15.25
N TRP A 143 -4.97 -8.34 13.98
CA TRP A 143 -5.72 -8.93 12.89
C TRP A 143 -4.85 -9.15 11.66
N ARG A 144 -5.30 -10.09 10.84
CA ARG A 144 -4.84 -10.34 9.48
C ARG A 144 -6.06 -10.27 8.57
N LYS A 145 -6.00 -9.48 7.50
CA LYS A 145 -7.12 -9.21 6.59
C LYS A 145 -6.69 -9.27 5.13
N CYS A 146 -7.65 -9.64 4.29
CA CYS A 146 -7.57 -9.75 2.85
C CYS A 146 -9.00 -9.67 2.28
N GLY A 147 -9.16 -9.66 0.96
CA GLY A 147 -10.43 -9.40 0.31
C GLY A 147 -10.76 -7.90 0.24
N GLY A 148 -12.06 -7.61 0.06
CA GLY A 148 -12.57 -6.25 -0.16
C GLY A 148 -13.55 -5.73 0.88
N GLU A 149 -13.56 -6.31 2.09
CA GLU A 149 -14.51 -5.95 3.13
C GLU A 149 -14.28 -4.51 3.65
N ASN A 150 -15.38 -3.82 3.94
CA ASN A 150 -15.34 -2.53 4.63
C ASN A 150 -14.75 -2.75 6.03
N VAL A 151 -13.51 -2.32 6.21
CA VAL A 151 -12.87 -2.30 7.52
C VAL A 151 -13.39 -1.09 8.28
N MET A 152 -14.25 -1.36 9.27
CA MET A 152 -14.74 -0.32 10.17
C MET A 152 -13.57 0.43 10.82
N PRO A 153 -13.71 1.75 11.06
CA PRO A 153 -12.68 2.50 11.77
C PRO A 153 -12.37 1.86 13.13
N ARG A 154 -11.10 1.90 13.53
CA ARG A 154 -10.63 1.35 14.82
C ARG A 154 -9.65 2.29 15.48
N VAL A 155 -9.73 2.38 16.81
CA VAL A 155 -8.84 3.18 17.66
C VAL A 155 -7.90 2.26 18.42
N TYR A 156 -6.65 2.70 18.55
CA TYR A 156 -5.56 2.00 19.24
C TYR A 156 -4.74 2.95 20.10
N ASN A 157 -4.43 2.56 21.33
CA ASN A 157 -3.64 3.37 22.28
C ASN A 157 -2.15 2.98 22.27
N SER A 158 -1.65 2.56 21.11
CA SER A 158 -0.29 2.05 20.93
C SER A 158 0.27 2.42 19.56
N SER A 159 1.59 2.28 19.38
CA SER A 159 2.17 2.31 18.04
C SER A 159 1.70 1.09 17.26
N LEU A 160 1.55 1.24 15.95
CA LEU A 160 1.03 0.19 15.09
C LEU A 160 2.09 -0.21 14.06
N ARG A 161 2.31 -1.51 13.89
CA ARG A 161 3.05 -2.08 12.78
C ARG A 161 2.07 -2.68 11.78
N LEU A 162 2.09 -2.16 10.57
CA LEU A 162 1.34 -2.68 9.43
C LEU A 162 2.29 -3.49 8.56
N VAL A 163 1.93 -4.72 8.18
CA VAL A 163 2.73 -5.58 7.30
C VAL A 163 1.87 -6.03 6.14
N PHE A 164 2.31 -5.77 4.91
CA PHE A 164 1.70 -6.26 3.69
C PHE A 164 2.57 -7.31 3.03
N VAL A 165 1.99 -8.48 2.79
CA VAL A 165 2.61 -9.59 2.08
C VAL A 165 1.75 -9.95 0.87
N SER A 166 2.39 -10.21 -0.26
CA SER A 166 1.75 -10.85 -1.41
C SER A 166 2.54 -12.06 -1.89
N ASP A 167 1.86 -13.01 -2.52
CA ASP A 167 2.45 -14.19 -3.11
C ASP A 167 2.81 -13.99 -4.60
N MET A 168 2.93 -15.08 -5.36
CA MET A 168 3.34 -15.07 -6.76
C MET A 168 2.21 -14.98 -7.78
N TYR A 169 0.94 -15.12 -7.37
CA TYR A 169 -0.22 -15.15 -8.24
C TYR A 169 -1.27 -14.10 -7.83
N LEU A 170 -2.13 -13.73 -8.78
CA LEU A 170 -3.40 -13.03 -8.55
C LEU A 170 -3.31 -11.75 -7.69
N VAL A 171 -2.80 -10.67 -8.29
CA VAL A 171 -2.81 -9.35 -7.67
C VAL A 171 -4.18 -8.65 -7.76
N LYS A 172 -4.49 -7.83 -6.76
CA LYS A 172 -5.67 -6.95 -6.68
C LYS A 172 -5.27 -5.50 -6.54
N THR A 173 -6.24 -4.56 -6.53
CA THR A 173 -5.93 -3.11 -6.56
C THR A 173 -5.29 -2.55 -5.29
N GLY A 174 -5.20 -3.36 -4.23
CA GLY A 174 -4.45 -3.05 -3.01
C GLY A 174 -5.27 -2.28 -1.99
N PHE A 175 -4.59 -1.47 -1.16
CA PHE A 175 -5.23 -0.76 -0.07
C PHE A 175 -4.74 0.68 0.06
N LYS A 176 -5.63 1.52 0.61
CA LYS A 176 -5.29 2.83 1.14
C LYS A 176 -5.90 2.99 2.52
N MET A 177 -5.03 3.00 3.52
CA MET A 177 -5.39 3.15 4.93
C MET A 177 -5.06 4.57 5.38
N PHE A 178 -6.01 5.26 5.98
CA PHE A 178 -5.80 6.54 6.64
C PHE A 178 -5.53 6.33 8.13
N PHE A 179 -4.72 7.20 8.71
CA PHE A 179 -4.53 7.30 10.15
C PHE A 179 -4.69 8.75 10.63
N THR A 180 -5.18 8.89 11.85
CA THR A 180 -5.32 10.17 12.56
C THR A 180 -4.92 10.00 14.02
N PHE A 181 -4.33 11.04 14.61
CA PHE A 181 -3.92 11.07 16.01
C PHE A 181 -4.85 11.96 16.82
N HIS A 182 -5.38 11.42 17.90
CA HIS A 182 -6.33 12.10 18.77
C HIS A 182 -5.92 11.95 20.23
N PRO A 183 -6.09 12.97 21.08
CA PRO A 183 -5.88 12.83 22.53
C PRO A 183 -6.72 11.68 23.10
N TYR A 184 -6.20 10.95 24.08
CA TYR A 184 -6.95 9.86 24.73
C TYR A 184 -8.31 10.27 25.29
N SER A 185 -8.45 11.54 25.69
CA SER A 185 -9.71 12.12 26.22
C SER A 185 -10.78 12.33 25.16
N GLU A 186 -10.43 12.32 23.87
CA GLU A 186 -11.31 12.66 22.75
C GLU A 186 -11.69 11.43 21.89
N THR A 187 -11.17 10.24 22.22
CA THR A 187 -11.46 9.02 21.46
C THR A 187 -12.29 8.01 22.23
N PRO A 188 -13.15 7.23 21.53
CA PRO A 188 -13.80 6.06 22.10
C PRO A 188 -12.79 5.07 22.70
N SER A 189 -13.30 4.15 23.52
CA SER A 189 -12.49 3.04 24.05
C SER A 189 -11.86 2.24 22.89
N GLU A 190 -10.72 1.61 23.20
CA GLU A 190 -9.96 0.85 22.21
C GLU A 190 -10.86 -0.24 21.60
N THR A 191 -10.95 -0.31 20.26
CA THR A 191 -11.80 -1.21 19.45
C THR A 191 -13.27 -0.83 19.16
N GLU A 192 -13.83 0.26 19.72
CA GLU A 192 -15.27 0.58 19.58
C GLU A 192 -15.69 1.43 18.36
N ALA A 193 -14.75 1.94 17.55
CA ALA A 193 -15.07 2.89 16.46
C ALA A 193 -15.89 2.30 15.28
N GLY A 194 -16.35 1.06 15.39
CA GLY A 194 -17.30 0.42 14.47
C GLY A 194 -18.77 0.41 14.95
N PHE A 195 -19.10 0.95 16.13
CA PHE A 195 -20.48 0.94 16.65
C PHE A 195 -21.01 2.30 17.16
N SER A 196 -20.15 3.30 17.30
CA SER A 196 -20.56 4.60 17.84
C SER A 196 -20.47 5.69 16.78
N THR A 197 -21.62 6.27 16.43
CA THR A 197 -21.67 7.59 15.80
C THR A 197 -20.90 8.55 16.69
N VAL A 198 -19.68 8.92 16.28
CA VAL A 198 -18.90 9.93 17.00
C VAL A 198 -19.66 11.25 16.89
N LEU A 199 -20.49 11.53 17.90
CA LEU A 199 -21.09 12.83 18.12
C LEU A 199 -19.93 13.77 18.50
N PHE A 200 -19.39 14.47 17.50
CA PHE A 200 -18.57 15.63 17.76
C PHE A 200 -19.47 16.67 18.44
N HIS A 201 -19.35 16.80 19.76
CA HIS A 201 -19.86 17.98 20.46
C HIS A 201 -19.01 19.16 20.01
N THR A 202 -19.49 19.90 19.01
CA THR A 202 -18.98 21.21 18.66
C THR A 202 -19.35 22.20 19.76
N THR A 203 -18.62 22.19 20.87
CA THR A 203 -18.60 23.34 21.78
C THR A 203 -17.68 24.41 21.20
N SER A 204 -18.18 25.09 20.17
CA SER A 204 -17.67 26.40 19.78
C SER A 204 -18.88 27.30 19.58
N ARG A 205 -19.20 28.08 20.61
CA ARG A 205 -20.19 29.15 20.53
C ARG A 205 -19.76 30.11 19.41
N LEU A 206 -20.45 30.05 18.28
CA LEU A 206 -20.45 31.14 17.31
C LEU A 206 -21.16 32.32 17.98
N LYS A 207 -20.36 33.29 18.45
CA LYS A 207 -20.85 34.60 18.87
C LYS A 207 -20.97 35.42 17.59
N ILE A 208 -22.19 35.55 17.08
CA ILE A 208 -22.51 36.51 16.03
C ILE A 208 -22.80 37.83 16.75
N THR A 209 -21.95 38.83 16.53
CA THR A 209 -22.27 40.25 16.68
C THR A 209 -22.51 40.82 15.31
#